data_AF-A0A2N1VAA5-F1
#
_entry.id   AF-A0A2N1VAA5-F1
#
_cell.length_a   1.000
_cell.length_b   1.000
_cell.length_c   1.000
_cell.angle_alpha   90.00
_cell.angle_beta   90.00
_cell.angle_gamma   90.00
#
_symmetry.space_group_name_H-M   'P 1'
#
loop_
_entity.id
_entity.type
_entity.pdbx_description
1 polymer ?
#
loop_
_entity_poly.entity_id
_entity_poly.type
_entity_poly.pdbx_seq_one_letter_code
_entity_poly.pdbx_strand_id
1 'polypeptide(L)'
;MPLFILAVVVFIIADIIIRFAIKTINEKKLRKERELILFESVNVDLSQEAVSLKRAEVSNPKAKILCVDDEDVILDSFRKILVLDGYSVDTVTSGYHALNLIKSHHYDFVFTDLKMPEMDGVEVTKQVRHLRPDIDVVIITGYATVETAVDCMKLGAMDYVQKPFTEDELLDFVKKSLIKRQDRIHRQLKPRVHITHLTEGDEKVHVGEFAIPGGVFISEGHCWAAIAQDGTVRTGLDDFAKKLIGKIDDIEFPNLGMQITQGQPLFSVKQGKKSTQFNSPVSGLVAKI
;
A
#
# COMPACT_ATOMS: atom_id res chain seq x y z
N MET A 1 15.42 4.29 42.96
CA MET A 1 15.70 3.54 41.71
C MET A 1 14.61 2.53 41.35
N PRO A 2 14.26 1.52 42.18
CA PRO A 2 13.28 0.49 41.78
C PRO A 2 11.84 1.00 41.63
N LEU A 3 11.43 1.96 42.46
CA LEU A 3 10.07 2.55 42.41
C LEU A 3 9.80 3.35 41.13
N PHE A 4 10.84 4.00 40.58
CA PHE A 4 10.73 4.79 39.35
C PHE A 4 10.59 3.88 38.12
N ILE A 5 11.36 2.78 38.09
CA ILE A 5 11.26 1.77 37.02
C ILE A 5 9.86 1.14 37.03
N LEU A 6 9.32 0.81 38.22
CA LEU A 6 7.97 0.28 38.35
C LEU A 6 6.91 1.26 37.82
N ALA A 7 7.03 2.56 38.14
CA ALA A 7 6.11 3.59 37.66
C ALA A 7 6.13 3.74 36.13
N VAL A 8 7.32 3.70 35.52
CA VAL A 8 7.46 3.77 34.05
C VAL A 8 6.86 2.54 33.37
N VAL A 9 7.07 1.34 33.92
CA VAL A 9 6.49 0.10 33.38
C VAL A 9 4.97 0.12 33.45
N VAL A 10 4.38 0.56 34.57
CA VAL A 10 2.92 0.69 34.72
C VAL A 10 2.36 1.71 33.74
N PHE A 11 3.04 2.84 33.52
CA PHE A 11 2.62 3.86 32.57
C PHE A 11 2.63 3.34 31.12
N ILE A 12 3.66 2.59 30.72
CA ILE A 12 3.75 1.98 29.38
C ILE A 12 2.62 0.96 29.19
N ILE A 13 2.36 0.11 30.18
CA ILE A 13 1.27 -0.88 30.11
C ILE A 13 -0.09 -0.18 30.01
N ALA A 14 -0.31 0.88 30.80
CA ALA A 14 -1.54 1.66 30.74
C ALA A 14 -1.72 2.34 29.38
N ASP A 15 -0.68 2.94 28.80
CA ASP A 15 -0.73 3.56 27.48
C ASP A 15 -1.04 2.54 26.37
N ILE A 16 -0.46 1.33 26.44
CA ILE A 16 -0.77 0.24 25.51
C ILE A 16 -2.24 -0.18 25.63
N ILE A 17 -2.76 -0.34 26.87
CA ILE A 17 -4.16 -0.72 27.11
C ILE A 17 -5.11 0.38 26.61
N ILE A 18 -4.80 1.65 26.87
CA ILE A 18 -5.60 2.80 26.43
C ILE A 18 -5.64 2.85 24.90
N ARG A 19 -4.50 2.75 24.21
CA ARG A 19 -4.45 2.71 22.74
C ARG A 19 -5.23 1.53 22.20
N PHE A 20 -5.12 0.35 22.83
CA PHE A 20 -5.85 -0.84 22.43
C PHE A 20 -7.37 -0.62 22.59
N ALA A 21 -7.82 -0.10 23.72
CA ALA A 21 -9.24 0.16 23.99
C ALA A 21 -9.83 1.20 23.02
N ILE A 22 -9.11 2.31 22.77
CA ILE A 22 -9.53 3.33 21.79
C ILE A 22 -9.68 2.70 20.40
N LYS A 23 -8.74 1.84 20.00
CA LYS A 23 -8.80 1.12 18.72
C LYS A 23 -10.04 0.22 18.65
N THR A 24 -10.31 -0.58 19.69
CA THR A 24 -11.47 -1.49 19.69
C THR A 24 -12.82 -0.74 19.69
N ILE A 25 -12.91 0.40 20.38
CA ILE A 25 -14.12 1.23 20.39
C ILE A 25 -14.37 1.84 19.01
N ASN A 26 -13.33 2.37 18.36
CA ASN A 26 -13.43 2.92 17.01
C ASN A 26 -13.81 1.85 15.98
N GLU A 27 -13.21 0.66 16.06
CA GLU A 27 -13.56 -0.48 15.20
C GLU A 27 -15.01 -0.90 15.38
N LYS A 28 -15.51 -0.97 16.63
CA LYS A 28 -16.93 -1.28 16.90
C LYS A 28 -17.88 -0.22 16.36
N LYS A 29 -17.53 1.06 16.47
CA LYS A 29 -18.34 2.17 15.95
C LYS A 29 -18.40 2.12 14.42
N LEU A 30 -17.26 1.93 13.77
CA LEU A 30 -17.14 1.81 12.33
C LEU A 30 -17.86 0.56 11.79
N ARG A 31 -17.81 -0.56 12.52
CA ARG A 31 -18.55 -1.78 12.16
C ARG A 31 -20.06 -1.55 12.19
N LYS A 32 -20.59 -0.85 13.20
CA LYS A 32 -22.02 -0.49 13.26
C LYS A 32 -22.43 0.44 12.12
N GLU A 33 -21.58 1.41 11.77
CA GLU A 33 -21.84 2.31 10.64
C GLU A 33 -21.90 1.53 9.31
N ARG A 34 -20.99 0.57 9.11
CA ARG A 34 -20.99 -0.34 7.95
C ARG A 34 -22.19 -1.28 7.91
N GLU A 35 -22.61 -1.79 9.07
CA GLU A 35 -23.85 -2.58 9.19
C GLU A 35 -25.08 -1.74 8.79
N LEU A 36 -25.09 -0.45 9.13
CA LEU A 36 -26.16 0.47 8.75
C LEU A 36 -26.15 0.75 7.24
N ILE A 37 -24.98 0.95 6.64
CA ILE A 37 -24.83 1.07 5.17
C ILE A 37 -25.33 -0.19 4.44
N LEU A 38 -25.01 -1.38 4.97
CA LEU A 38 -25.52 -2.64 4.43
C LEU A 38 -27.04 -2.72 4.49
N PHE A 39 -27.65 -2.22 5.56
CA PHE A 39 -29.10 -2.18 5.69
C PHE A 39 -29.74 -1.13 4.76
N GLU A 40 -29.13 0.04 4.63
CA GLU A 40 -29.62 1.12 3.77
C GLU A 40 -29.50 0.74 2.29
N SER A 41 -28.37 0.18 1.85
CA SER A 41 -28.13 -0.27 0.47
C SER A 41 -29.11 -1.31 -0.05
N VAL A 42 -29.70 -2.12 0.83
CA VAL A 42 -30.75 -3.08 0.45
C VAL A 42 -32.08 -2.37 0.09
N ASN A 43 -32.31 -1.18 0.64
CA ASN A 43 -33.57 -0.44 0.48
C ASN A 43 -33.50 0.68 -0.58
N VAL A 44 -32.32 1.01 -1.10
CA VAL A 44 -32.16 2.04 -2.14
C VAL A 44 -32.48 1.45 -3.51
N ASP A 45 -33.44 2.07 -4.21
CA ASP A 45 -33.83 1.67 -5.56
C ASP A 45 -32.84 2.22 -6.61
N LEU A 46 -31.91 1.38 -7.05
CA LEU A 46 -30.90 1.68 -8.09
C LEU A 46 -31.31 1.15 -9.48
N SER A 47 -32.58 0.80 -9.66
CA SER A 47 -33.11 0.18 -10.88
C SER A 47 -32.90 1.02 -12.15
N GLN A 48 -32.61 2.33 -12.03
CA GLN A 48 -32.28 3.20 -13.16
C GLN A 48 -30.88 2.95 -13.75
N GLU A 49 -29.92 2.40 -13.00
CA GLU A 49 -28.57 2.08 -13.49
C GLU A 49 -28.44 0.59 -13.89
N ALA A 50 -28.97 -0.32 -13.06
CA ALA A 50 -29.16 -1.73 -13.40
C ALA A 50 -30.20 -2.36 -12.46
N VAL A 51 -31.02 -3.27 -13.00
CA VAL A 51 -32.19 -3.83 -12.30
C VAL A 51 -31.82 -4.58 -11.02
N SER A 52 -30.65 -5.23 -10.98
CA SER A 52 -30.16 -6.02 -9.83
C SER A 52 -29.02 -5.37 -9.06
N LEU A 53 -28.71 -4.09 -9.31
CA LEU A 53 -27.60 -3.42 -8.63
C LEU A 53 -27.90 -3.21 -7.14
N LYS A 54 -27.07 -3.78 -6.28
CA LYS A 54 -27.00 -3.42 -4.86
C LYS A 54 -25.64 -2.77 -4.60
N ARG A 55 -25.64 -1.48 -4.22
CA ARG A 55 -24.43 -0.69 -3.97
C ARG A 55 -24.28 -0.40 -2.48
N ALA A 56 -23.16 -0.84 -1.91
CA ALA A 56 -22.77 -0.48 -0.55
C ALA A 56 -21.49 0.37 -0.60
N GLU A 57 -21.65 1.68 -0.46
CA GLU A 57 -20.53 2.63 -0.46
C GLU A 57 -20.10 2.95 0.98
N VAL A 58 -18.81 2.76 1.26
CA VAL A 58 -18.19 3.00 2.57
C VAL A 58 -17.38 4.28 2.50
N SER A 59 -17.42 5.10 3.56
CA SER A 59 -16.58 6.29 3.68
C SER A 59 -15.09 5.93 3.73
N ASN A 60 -14.31 6.46 2.77
CA ASN A 60 -12.88 6.20 2.59
C ASN A 60 -12.52 4.69 2.45
N PRO A 61 -12.99 4.03 1.37
CA PRO A 61 -12.85 2.59 1.22
C PRO A 61 -11.41 2.18 0.91
N LYS A 62 -11.01 0.98 1.35
CA LYS A 62 -9.69 0.41 1.02
C LYS A 62 -9.53 0.12 -0.48
N ALA A 63 -10.62 -0.25 -1.14
CA ALA A 63 -10.74 -0.48 -2.59
C ALA A 63 -12.22 -0.48 -3.00
N LYS A 64 -12.51 -0.22 -4.27
CA LYS A 64 -13.84 -0.38 -4.87
C LYS A 64 -13.93 -1.70 -5.64
N ILE A 65 -14.92 -2.52 -5.32
CA ILE A 65 -15.04 -3.89 -5.82
C ILE A 65 -16.41 -4.06 -6.50
N LEU A 66 -16.42 -4.67 -7.68
CA LEU A 66 -17.63 -5.12 -8.36
C LEU A 66 -17.71 -6.64 -8.30
N CYS A 67 -18.84 -7.20 -7.89
CA CYS A 67 -19.09 -8.64 -7.87
C CYS A 67 -20.24 -9.00 -8.83
N VAL A 68 -20.06 -10.06 -9.61
CA VAL A 68 -21.00 -10.54 -10.62
C VAL A 68 -21.25 -12.02 -10.41
N ASP A 69 -22.50 -12.38 -10.12
CA ASP A 69 -22.91 -13.75 -9.81
C ASP A 69 -24.42 -13.88 -10.02
N ASP A 70 -24.88 -14.96 -10.64
CA ASP A 70 -26.32 -15.19 -10.84
C ASP A 70 -27.04 -15.62 -9.56
N GLU A 71 -26.29 -16.02 -8.53
CA GLU A 71 -26.83 -16.39 -7.22
C GLU A 71 -26.85 -15.19 -6.24
N ASP A 72 -28.04 -14.60 -6.02
CA ASP A 72 -28.24 -13.49 -5.07
C ASP A 72 -27.70 -13.78 -3.66
N VAL A 73 -27.79 -15.03 -3.20
CA VAL A 73 -27.30 -15.46 -1.89
C VAL A 73 -25.80 -15.29 -1.77
N ILE A 74 -25.06 -15.59 -2.85
CA ILE A 74 -23.60 -15.43 -2.89
C ILE A 74 -23.25 -13.93 -2.93
N LEU A 75 -23.95 -13.14 -3.73
CA LEU A 75 -23.77 -11.69 -3.79
C LEU A 75 -24.00 -11.02 -2.43
N ASP A 76 -25.07 -11.37 -1.73
CA ASP A 76 -25.38 -10.80 -0.41
C ASP A 76 -24.33 -11.20 0.64
N SER A 77 -23.87 -12.45 0.61
CA SER A 77 -22.78 -12.92 1.49
C SER A 77 -21.47 -12.19 1.21
N PHE A 78 -21.09 -12.08 -0.07
CA PHE A 78 -19.89 -11.39 -0.52
C PHE A 78 -19.90 -9.91 -0.14
N ARG A 79 -21.03 -9.22 -0.38
CA ARG A 79 -21.24 -7.81 0.02
C ARG A 79 -21.09 -7.65 1.52
N LYS A 80 -21.72 -8.52 2.32
CA LYS A 80 -21.68 -8.44 3.79
C LYS A 80 -20.25 -8.58 4.32
N ILE A 81 -19.50 -9.58 3.86
CA ILE A 81 -18.12 -9.84 4.30
C ILE A 81 -17.21 -8.63 4.02
N LEU A 82 -17.23 -8.13 2.79
CA LEU A 82 -16.29 -7.09 2.37
C LEU A 82 -16.65 -5.68 2.86
N VAL A 83 -17.94 -5.35 2.92
CA VAL A 83 -18.36 -4.04 3.46
C VAL A 83 -18.02 -3.94 4.93
N LEU A 84 -18.16 -5.03 5.72
CA LEU A 84 -17.76 -5.06 7.13
C LEU A 84 -16.25 -4.84 7.33
N ASP A 85 -15.38 -5.32 6.43
CA ASP A 85 -13.93 -5.06 6.49
C ASP A 85 -13.51 -3.68 5.92
N GLY A 86 -14.42 -3.00 5.22
CA GLY A 86 -14.25 -1.59 4.79
C GLY A 86 -13.99 -1.38 3.31
N TYR A 87 -14.47 -2.28 2.47
CA TYR A 87 -14.48 -2.12 1.03
C TYR A 87 -15.82 -1.55 0.57
N SER A 88 -15.82 -0.78 -0.51
CA SER A 88 -17.07 -0.45 -1.21
C SER A 88 -17.36 -1.53 -2.22
N VAL A 89 -18.59 -2.04 -2.22
CA VAL A 89 -18.97 -3.19 -3.03
C VAL A 89 -20.24 -2.90 -3.80
N ASP A 90 -20.15 -3.07 -5.12
CA ASP A 90 -21.29 -3.14 -6.01
C ASP A 90 -21.52 -4.59 -6.40
N THR A 91 -22.77 -5.05 -6.38
CA THR A 91 -23.12 -6.41 -6.82
C THR A 91 -24.17 -6.37 -7.92
N VAL A 92 -24.01 -7.19 -8.95
CA VAL A 92 -24.96 -7.34 -10.06
C VAL A 92 -25.10 -8.80 -10.46
N THR A 93 -26.27 -9.18 -10.98
CA THR A 93 -26.54 -10.58 -11.36
C THR A 93 -26.26 -10.93 -12.82
N SER A 94 -25.91 -9.95 -13.66
CA SER A 94 -25.63 -10.17 -15.08
C SER A 94 -24.31 -9.53 -15.49
N GLY A 95 -23.51 -10.27 -16.26
CA GLY A 95 -22.27 -9.78 -16.85
C GLY A 95 -22.46 -8.56 -17.75
N TYR A 96 -23.64 -8.43 -18.39
CA TYR A 96 -23.94 -7.25 -19.21
C TYR A 96 -24.04 -5.97 -18.38
N HIS A 97 -24.73 -6.04 -17.23
CA HIS A 97 -24.82 -4.92 -16.29
C HIS A 97 -23.45 -4.57 -15.72
N ALA A 98 -22.62 -5.58 -15.43
CA ALA A 98 -21.25 -5.36 -14.96
C ALA A 98 -20.41 -4.55 -15.96
N LEU A 99 -20.48 -4.88 -17.25
CA LEU A 99 -19.75 -4.15 -18.30
C LEU A 99 -20.22 -2.70 -18.45
N ASN A 100 -21.52 -2.43 -18.27
CA ASN A 100 -22.04 -1.05 -18.30
C ASN A 100 -21.59 -0.24 -17.07
N LEU A 101 -21.52 -0.87 -15.90
CA LEU A 101 -21.00 -0.22 -14.69
C LEU A 101 -19.51 0.10 -14.82
N ILE A 102 -18.70 -0.80 -15.37
CA ILE A 102 -17.26 -0.60 -15.55
C ILE A 102 -16.94 0.57 -16.51
N LYS A 103 -17.87 0.92 -17.41
CA LYS A 103 -17.72 2.08 -18.30
C LYS A 103 -18.02 3.42 -17.60
N SER A 104 -18.94 3.42 -16.64
CA SER A 104 -19.44 4.62 -15.97
C SER A 104 -18.74 4.88 -14.63
N HIS A 105 -18.27 3.83 -13.96
CA HIS A 105 -17.70 3.86 -12.63
C HIS A 105 -16.28 3.30 -12.62
N HIS A 106 -15.50 3.65 -11.59
CA HIS A 106 -14.16 3.11 -11.38
C HIS A 106 -14.18 2.01 -10.33
N TYR A 107 -13.57 0.87 -10.68
CA TYR A 107 -13.38 -0.28 -9.81
C TYR A 107 -11.91 -0.67 -9.79
N ASP A 108 -11.43 -1.17 -8.66
CA ASP A 108 -10.10 -1.75 -8.52
C ASP A 108 -10.09 -3.22 -8.89
N PHE A 109 -11.13 -3.93 -8.43
CA PHE A 109 -11.32 -5.36 -8.63
C PHE A 109 -12.69 -5.67 -9.19
N VAL A 110 -12.75 -6.65 -10.09
CA VAL A 110 -13.98 -7.26 -10.57
C VAL A 110 -13.94 -8.74 -10.24
N PHE A 111 -14.90 -9.19 -9.45
CA PHE A 111 -15.13 -10.60 -9.18
C PHE A 111 -16.28 -11.07 -10.07
N THR A 112 -16.07 -12.13 -10.84
CA THR A 112 -17.11 -12.66 -11.72
C THR A 112 -17.21 -14.17 -11.54
N ASP A 113 -18.42 -14.70 -11.48
CA ASP A 113 -18.61 -16.14 -11.56
C ASP A 113 -18.18 -16.65 -12.95
N LEU A 114 -17.61 -17.86 -13.00
CA LEU A 114 -17.19 -18.48 -14.26
C LEU A 114 -18.40 -18.85 -15.12
N LYS A 115 -19.46 -19.41 -14.55
CA LYS A 115 -20.59 -19.94 -15.31
C LYS A 115 -21.86 -19.18 -14.96
N MET A 116 -22.13 -18.13 -15.73
CA MET A 116 -23.37 -17.37 -15.62
C MET A 116 -24.26 -17.55 -16.85
N PRO A 117 -25.59 -17.43 -16.70
CA PRO A 117 -26.51 -17.28 -17.83
C PRO A 117 -26.18 -16.03 -18.65
N GLU A 118 -26.49 -16.08 -19.95
CA GLU A 118 -26.29 -14.99 -20.94
C GLU A 118 -24.82 -14.69 -21.29
N MET A 119 -23.98 -14.39 -20.30
CA MET A 119 -22.57 -14.02 -20.51
C MET A 119 -21.66 -14.70 -19.48
N ASP A 120 -20.73 -15.51 -19.98
CA ASP A 120 -19.74 -16.24 -19.17
C ASP A 120 -18.71 -15.27 -18.54
N GLY A 121 -18.22 -15.58 -17.33
CA GLY A 121 -17.18 -14.80 -16.65
C GLY A 121 -15.87 -14.68 -17.43
N VAL A 122 -15.59 -15.64 -18.31
CA VAL A 122 -14.49 -15.57 -19.26
C VAL A 122 -14.68 -14.42 -20.25
N GLU A 123 -15.91 -14.22 -20.75
CA GLU A 123 -16.22 -13.16 -21.69
C GLU A 123 -16.20 -11.79 -21.01
N VAL A 124 -16.72 -11.70 -19.79
CA VAL A 124 -16.57 -10.53 -18.92
C VAL A 124 -15.08 -10.18 -18.76
N THR A 125 -14.24 -11.16 -18.42
CA THR A 125 -12.80 -10.94 -18.23
C THR A 125 -12.12 -10.38 -19.47
N LYS A 126 -12.40 -10.94 -20.66
CA LYS A 126 -11.86 -10.45 -21.93
C LYS A 126 -12.27 -9.01 -22.22
N GLN A 127 -13.56 -8.69 -22.02
CA GLN A 127 -14.09 -7.36 -22.29
C GLN A 127 -13.53 -6.32 -21.30
N VAL A 128 -13.45 -6.66 -20.01
CA VAL A 128 -12.86 -5.78 -18.99
C VAL A 128 -11.39 -5.54 -19.30
N ARG A 129 -10.63 -6.58 -19.67
CA ARG A 129 -9.22 -6.43 -20.04
C ARG A 129 -9.01 -5.52 -21.25
N HIS A 130 -9.93 -5.56 -22.22
CA HIS A 130 -9.87 -4.71 -23.41
C HIS A 130 -10.25 -3.26 -23.11
N LEU A 131 -11.31 -3.04 -22.33
CA LEU A 131 -11.84 -1.70 -22.03
C LEU A 131 -11.03 -0.97 -20.95
N ARG A 132 -10.61 -1.69 -19.91
CA ARG A 132 -10.04 -1.17 -18.67
C ARG A 132 -8.96 -2.13 -18.12
N PRO A 133 -7.77 -2.17 -18.75
CA PRO A 133 -6.67 -3.04 -18.32
C PRO A 133 -6.10 -2.67 -16.94
N ASP A 134 -6.49 -1.52 -16.40
CA ASP A 134 -6.20 -1.05 -15.06
C ASP A 134 -6.98 -1.81 -13.97
N ILE A 135 -8.03 -2.54 -14.32
CA ILE A 135 -8.89 -3.29 -13.38
C ILE A 135 -8.39 -4.73 -13.29
N ASP A 136 -8.27 -5.25 -12.07
CA ASP A 136 -7.88 -6.64 -11.85
C ASP A 136 -9.12 -7.53 -11.75
N VAL A 137 -9.23 -8.50 -12.66
CA VAL A 137 -10.37 -9.43 -12.69
C VAL A 137 -10.03 -10.71 -11.95
N VAL A 138 -10.93 -11.14 -11.07
CA VAL A 138 -10.84 -12.39 -10.30
C VAL A 138 -12.03 -13.26 -10.66
N ILE A 139 -11.77 -14.53 -10.95
CA ILE A 139 -12.84 -15.47 -11.29
C ILE A 139 -13.22 -16.26 -10.06
N ILE A 140 -14.51 -16.27 -9.72
CA ILE A 140 -15.08 -17.10 -8.67
C ILE A 140 -15.75 -18.31 -9.33
N THR A 141 -15.55 -19.52 -8.83
CA THR A 141 -16.22 -20.71 -9.43
C THR A 141 -16.38 -21.86 -8.45
N GLY A 142 -17.53 -22.54 -8.48
CA GLY A 142 -17.73 -23.83 -7.80
C GLY A 142 -17.11 -25.01 -8.54
N TYR A 143 -16.79 -24.85 -9.83
CA TYR A 143 -16.19 -25.87 -10.68
C TYR A 143 -14.74 -25.53 -11.00
N ALA A 144 -13.90 -25.41 -9.97
CA ALA A 144 -12.47 -25.17 -10.15
C ALA A 144 -11.79 -26.45 -10.66
N THR A 145 -11.57 -26.53 -11.98
CA THR A 145 -10.67 -27.54 -12.57
C THR A 145 -9.34 -26.89 -12.93
N VAL A 146 -8.27 -27.68 -12.98
CA VAL A 146 -6.95 -27.16 -13.36
C VAL A 146 -6.98 -26.56 -14.77
N GLU A 147 -7.72 -27.17 -15.69
CA GLU A 147 -7.86 -26.70 -17.07
C GLU A 147 -8.55 -25.34 -17.15
N THR A 148 -9.69 -25.18 -16.46
CA THR A 148 -10.42 -23.90 -16.44
C THR A 148 -9.61 -22.79 -15.79
N ALA A 149 -8.89 -23.09 -14.69
CA ALA A 149 -8.00 -22.12 -14.05
C ALA A 149 -6.89 -21.66 -14.99
N VAL A 150 -6.27 -22.58 -15.74
CA VAL A 150 -5.21 -22.25 -16.70
C VAL A 150 -5.74 -21.37 -17.83
N ASP A 151 -6.92 -21.67 -18.35
CA ASP A 151 -7.50 -20.88 -19.44
C ASP A 151 -7.94 -19.49 -18.98
N CYS A 152 -8.50 -19.38 -17.78
CA CYS A 152 -8.80 -18.10 -17.15
C CYS A 152 -7.56 -17.19 -17.03
N MET A 153 -6.44 -17.76 -16.57
CA MET A 153 -5.17 -17.03 -16.44
C MET A 153 -4.62 -16.58 -17.80
N LYS A 154 -4.69 -17.43 -18.82
CA LYS A 154 -4.28 -17.06 -20.20
C LYS A 154 -5.09 -15.90 -20.75
N LEU A 155 -6.35 -15.79 -20.34
CA LEU A 155 -7.28 -14.76 -20.80
C LEU A 155 -7.16 -13.45 -20.03
N GLY A 156 -6.25 -13.39 -19.06
CA GLY A 156 -5.89 -12.17 -18.34
C GLY A 156 -6.61 -11.99 -17.01
N ALA A 157 -7.23 -13.03 -16.46
CA ALA A 157 -7.62 -13.04 -15.06
C ALA A 157 -6.36 -12.91 -14.18
N MET A 158 -6.47 -12.14 -13.10
CA MET A 158 -5.40 -11.98 -12.12
C MET A 158 -5.26 -13.24 -11.26
N ASP A 159 -6.38 -13.78 -10.80
CA ASP A 159 -6.43 -14.97 -9.95
C ASP A 159 -7.83 -15.62 -9.98
N TYR A 160 -7.99 -16.76 -9.30
CA TYR A 160 -9.30 -17.39 -9.11
C TYR A 160 -9.57 -17.73 -7.64
N VAL A 161 -10.86 -17.82 -7.29
CA VAL A 161 -11.37 -18.22 -5.97
C VAL A 161 -12.35 -19.36 -6.15
N GLN A 162 -12.14 -20.46 -5.43
CA GLN A 162 -13.04 -21.61 -5.47
C GLN A 162 -14.21 -21.42 -4.49
N LYS A 163 -15.44 -21.66 -4.94
CA LYS A 163 -16.63 -21.77 -4.08
C LYS A 163 -16.73 -23.20 -3.51
N PRO A 164 -17.22 -23.36 -2.26
CA PRO A 164 -17.55 -22.32 -1.29
C PRO A 164 -16.29 -21.73 -0.62
N PHE A 165 -16.31 -20.44 -0.34
CA PHE A 165 -15.25 -19.75 0.42
C PHE A 165 -15.76 -19.29 1.79
N THR A 166 -14.87 -19.29 2.78
CA THR A 166 -15.13 -18.72 4.11
C THR A 166 -14.89 -17.21 4.14
N GLU A 167 -15.40 -16.53 5.17
CA GLU A 167 -15.18 -15.09 5.38
C GLU A 167 -13.68 -14.75 5.43
N ASP A 168 -12.90 -15.54 6.17
CA ASP A 168 -11.45 -15.32 6.33
C ASP A 168 -10.68 -15.54 5.02
N GLU A 169 -11.04 -16.56 4.24
CA GLU A 169 -10.41 -16.86 2.95
C GLU A 169 -10.62 -15.73 1.94
N LEU A 170 -11.86 -15.23 1.82
CA LEU A 170 -12.16 -14.13 0.92
C LEU A 170 -11.41 -12.86 1.33
N LEU A 171 -11.39 -12.54 2.63
CA LEU A 171 -10.71 -11.35 3.14
C LEU A 171 -9.19 -11.42 2.95
N ASP A 172 -8.58 -12.57 3.24
CA ASP A 172 -7.15 -12.78 3.03
C ASP A 172 -6.78 -12.70 1.55
N PHE A 173 -7.60 -13.29 0.68
CA PHE A 173 -7.45 -13.21 -0.77
C PHE A 173 -7.51 -11.76 -1.27
N VAL A 174 -8.52 -10.98 -0.87
CA VAL A 174 -8.65 -9.56 -1.27
C VAL A 174 -7.49 -8.73 -0.75
N LYS A 175 -7.06 -8.94 0.50
CA LYS A 175 -5.91 -8.24 1.09
C LYS A 175 -4.62 -8.52 0.32
N LYS A 176 -4.34 -9.79 0.02
CA LYS A 176 -3.18 -10.19 -0.80
C LYS A 176 -3.24 -9.60 -2.21
N SER A 177 -4.41 -9.63 -2.82
CA SER A 177 -4.64 -9.05 -4.15
C SER A 177 -4.41 -7.54 -4.17
N LEU A 178 -4.89 -6.82 -3.16
CA LEU A 178 -4.68 -5.39 -3.01
C LEU A 178 -3.19 -5.03 -2.87
N ILE A 179 -2.44 -5.81 -2.08
CA ILE A 179 -0.99 -5.63 -1.94
C ILE A 179 -0.29 -5.85 -3.29
N LYS A 180 -0.59 -6.95 -3.99
CA LYS A 180 -0.03 -7.24 -5.33
C LYS A 180 -0.31 -6.10 -6.32
N ARG A 181 -1.53 -5.56 -6.30
CA ARG A 181 -1.95 -4.43 -7.14
C ARG A 181 -1.15 -3.17 -6.82
N GLN A 182 -1.04 -2.81 -5.54
CA GLN A 182 -0.24 -1.65 -5.10
C GLN A 182 1.23 -1.81 -5.50
N ASP A 183 1.83 -2.98 -5.28
CA ASP A 183 3.20 -3.27 -5.69
C ASP A 183 3.40 -3.13 -7.21
N ARG A 184 2.43 -3.61 -8.01
CA ARG A 184 2.45 -3.47 -9.47
C ARG A 184 2.41 -2.00 -9.89
N ILE A 185 1.52 -1.21 -9.29
CA ILE A 185 1.40 0.23 -9.54
C ILE A 185 2.70 0.94 -9.14
N HIS A 186 3.24 0.63 -7.96
CA HIS A 186 4.50 1.19 -7.47
C HIS A 186 5.68 0.88 -8.39
N ARG A 187 5.79 -0.34 -8.92
CA ARG A 187 6.86 -0.71 -9.88
C ARG A 187 6.76 0.00 -11.22
N GLN A 188 5.54 0.37 -11.64
CA GLN A 188 5.31 1.09 -12.89
C GLN A 188 5.59 2.60 -12.76
N LEU A 189 5.62 3.14 -11.54
CA LEU A 189 6.05 4.51 -11.29
C LEU A 189 7.54 4.62 -11.63
N LYS A 190 7.86 5.31 -12.73
CA LYS A 190 9.25 5.64 -13.06
C LYS A 190 9.85 6.46 -11.91
N PRO A 191 11.03 6.12 -11.39
CA PRO A 191 11.65 6.91 -10.35
C PRO A 191 11.89 8.34 -10.88
N ARG A 192 11.35 9.34 -10.18
CA ARG A 192 11.57 10.75 -10.52
C ARG A 192 12.74 11.27 -9.68
N VAL A 193 13.75 11.81 -10.35
CA VAL A 193 14.90 12.45 -9.70
C VAL A 193 14.60 13.93 -9.57
N HIS A 194 14.63 14.44 -8.35
CA HIS A 194 14.50 15.86 -8.04
C HIS A 194 15.89 16.41 -7.68
N ILE A 195 16.32 17.46 -8.39
CA ILE A 195 17.49 18.23 -7.98
C ILE A 195 17.00 19.27 -6.96
N THR A 196 17.41 19.13 -5.72
CA THR A 196 17.04 20.06 -4.63
C THR A 196 18.22 20.96 -4.27
N HIS A 197 17.95 22.18 -3.83
CA HIS A 197 18.96 22.97 -3.13
C HIS A 197 19.11 22.41 -1.70
N LEU A 198 20.30 22.51 -1.09
CA LEU A 198 20.57 22.08 0.28
C LEU A 198 19.78 22.94 1.29
N THR A 199 18.48 22.69 1.44
CA THR A 199 17.63 23.31 2.47
C THR A 199 17.52 22.39 3.68
N GLU A 200 17.66 22.97 4.87
CA GLU A 200 17.68 22.30 6.18
C GLU A 200 16.30 21.81 6.66
N GLY A 201 15.45 21.33 5.74
CA GLY A 201 14.07 20.94 6.05
C GLY A 201 13.75 19.50 5.68
N ASP A 202 13.04 18.82 6.58
CA ASP A 202 12.39 17.51 6.39
C ASP A 202 11.32 17.55 5.28
N GLU A 203 11.71 17.78 4.03
CA GLU A 203 10.84 17.43 2.92
C GLU A 203 10.74 15.90 2.88
N LYS A 204 9.55 15.38 3.20
CA LYS A 204 9.24 13.96 3.10
C LYS A 204 9.28 13.55 1.63
N VAL A 205 10.45 13.14 1.16
CA VAL A 205 10.62 12.54 -0.17
C VAL A 205 9.83 11.23 -0.20
N HIS A 206 8.91 11.11 -1.16
CA HIS A 206 8.06 9.93 -1.29
C HIS A 206 8.86 8.69 -1.74
N VAL A 207 8.31 7.51 -1.48
CA VAL A 207 8.90 6.23 -1.89
C VAL A 207 8.96 6.17 -3.42
N GLY A 208 10.18 6.13 -3.98
CA GLY A 208 10.42 6.10 -5.44
C GLY A 208 10.87 7.43 -6.05
N GLU A 209 10.83 8.54 -5.31
CA GLU A 209 11.44 9.82 -5.71
C GLU A 209 12.83 9.90 -5.10
N PHE A 210 13.83 10.40 -5.81
CA PHE A 210 15.19 10.57 -5.27
C PHE A 210 15.56 12.04 -5.22
N ALA A 211 15.95 12.53 -4.04
CA ALA A 211 16.45 13.89 -3.89
C ALA A 211 17.98 13.89 -4.00
N ILE A 212 18.49 14.56 -5.03
CA ILE A 212 19.93 14.78 -5.21
C ILE A 212 20.24 16.26 -4.94
N PRO A 213 21.08 16.57 -3.95
CA PRO A 213 21.52 17.94 -3.71
C PRO A 213 22.25 18.52 -4.93
N GLY A 214 21.77 19.64 -5.45
CA GLY A 214 22.41 20.37 -6.54
C GLY A 214 23.69 21.09 -6.09
N GLY A 215 24.74 21.04 -6.91
CA GLY A 215 26.02 21.70 -6.63
C GLY A 215 26.94 20.93 -5.69
N VAL A 216 26.76 19.61 -5.57
CA VAL A 216 27.41 18.75 -4.59
C VAL A 216 28.13 17.59 -5.28
N PHE A 217 29.30 17.20 -4.78
CA PHE A 217 30.03 16.01 -5.26
C PHE A 217 29.57 14.78 -4.48
N ILE A 218 29.27 13.67 -5.17
CA ILE A 218 28.88 12.40 -4.54
C ILE A 218 30.02 11.39 -4.72
N SER A 219 30.52 10.83 -3.61
CA SER A 219 31.52 9.76 -3.64
C SER A 219 30.87 8.39 -3.81
N GLU A 220 31.65 7.39 -4.25
CA GLU A 220 31.19 5.99 -4.36
C GLU A 220 30.67 5.42 -3.02
N GLY A 221 31.04 6.02 -1.89
CA GLY A 221 30.57 5.66 -0.55
C GLY A 221 29.27 6.33 -0.13
N HIS A 222 28.47 6.84 -1.07
CA HIS A 222 27.18 7.51 -0.81
C HIS A 222 27.24 8.73 0.12
N CYS A 223 28.43 9.35 0.18
CA CYS A 223 28.64 10.60 0.91
C CYS A 223 28.74 11.75 -0.07
N TRP A 224 28.00 12.82 0.20
CA TRP A 224 28.03 14.02 -0.60
C TRP A 224 28.86 15.11 0.08
N ALA A 225 29.53 15.96 -0.70
CA ALA A 225 30.32 17.10 -0.24
C ALA A 225 29.94 18.38 -0.99
N ALA A 226 29.52 19.40 -0.24
CA ALA A 226 29.20 20.72 -0.74
C ALA A 226 30.26 21.71 -0.28
N ILE A 227 30.99 22.28 -1.22
CA ILE A 227 32.10 23.18 -0.95
C ILE A 227 31.59 24.62 -1.04
N ALA A 228 31.71 25.35 0.06
CA ALA A 228 31.40 26.78 0.10
C ALA A 228 32.61 27.62 -0.37
N GLN A 229 32.35 28.87 -0.77
CA GLN A 229 33.38 29.77 -1.29
C GLN A 229 34.44 30.16 -0.25
N ASP A 230 34.12 30.04 1.04
CA ASP A 230 35.03 30.27 2.17
C ASP A 230 35.96 29.08 2.46
N GLY A 231 35.87 28.00 1.66
CA GLY A 231 36.66 26.79 1.83
C GLY A 231 36.08 25.81 2.87
N THR A 232 34.94 26.12 3.49
CA THR A 232 34.24 25.16 4.34
C THR A 232 33.54 24.10 3.49
N VAL A 233 33.54 22.86 3.96
CA VAL A 233 32.88 21.74 3.26
C VAL A 233 31.81 21.15 4.17
N ARG A 234 30.56 21.20 3.71
CA ARG A 234 29.45 20.47 4.34
C ARG A 234 29.42 19.08 3.72
N THR A 235 29.23 18.07 4.56
CA THR A 235 29.20 16.66 4.14
C THR A 235 28.01 15.95 4.75
N GLY A 236 27.49 14.94 4.06
CA GLY A 236 26.34 14.17 4.55
C GLY A 236 26.08 12.92 3.71
N LEU A 237 25.02 12.20 4.09
CA LEU A 237 24.55 11.03 3.35
C LEU A 237 23.60 11.43 2.24
N ASP A 238 23.76 10.78 1.08
CA ASP A 238 22.79 10.88 -0.01
C ASP A 238 21.45 10.18 0.34
N ASP A 239 20.43 10.45 -0.47
CA ASP A 239 19.09 9.91 -0.25
C ASP A 239 19.01 8.38 -0.52
N PHE A 240 19.95 7.84 -1.33
CA PHE A 240 20.05 6.40 -1.58
C PHE A 240 20.49 5.65 -0.31
N ALA A 241 21.57 6.10 0.32
CA ALA A 241 22.05 5.54 1.58
C ALA A 241 21.01 5.71 2.69
N LYS A 242 20.37 6.88 2.81
CA LYS A 242 19.28 7.07 3.79
C LYS A 242 18.16 6.05 3.63
N LYS A 243 17.73 5.76 2.39
CA LYS A 243 16.69 4.77 2.12
C LYS A 243 17.13 3.32 2.32
N LEU A 244 18.37 3.00 1.99
CA LEU A 244 18.96 1.68 2.24
C LEU A 244 19.10 1.39 3.74
N ILE A 245 19.53 2.40 4.52
CA ILE A 245 19.68 2.29 5.97
C ILE A 245 18.30 2.30 6.64
N GLY A 246 17.34 3.10 6.16
CA GLY A 246 16.02 3.23 6.77
C GLY A 246 16.05 4.06 8.06
N LYS A 247 15.42 3.59 9.13
CA LYS A 247 15.36 4.33 10.40
C LYS A 247 16.72 4.32 11.09
N ILE A 248 17.29 5.51 11.29
CA ILE A 248 18.57 5.72 11.97
C ILE A 248 18.31 5.84 13.48
N ASP A 249 18.99 5.02 14.28
CA ASP A 249 18.87 5.06 15.74
C ASP A 249 19.84 6.06 16.37
N ASP A 250 21.07 6.12 15.86
CA ASP A 250 22.14 7.00 16.36
C ASP A 250 23.23 7.24 15.30
N ILE A 251 23.95 8.36 15.41
CA ILE A 251 25.07 8.73 14.53
C ILE A 251 26.30 9.05 15.38
N GLU A 252 27.39 8.32 15.16
CA GLU A 252 28.68 8.58 15.77
C GLU A 252 29.47 9.58 14.93
N PHE A 253 29.54 10.83 15.41
CA PHE A 253 30.29 11.91 14.76
C PHE A 253 31.80 11.85 15.05
N PRO A 254 32.65 12.35 14.13
CA PRO A 254 34.09 12.44 14.34
C PRO A 254 34.44 13.51 15.39
N ASN A 255 35.63 13.38 15.98
CA ASN A 255 36.14 14.35 16.94
C ASN A 255 36.48 15.69 16.26
N LEU A 256 36.15 16.80 16.93
CA LEU A 256 36.52 18.14 16.49
C LEU A 256 38.04 18.30 16.47
N GLY A 257 38.57 18.93 15.42
CA GLY A 257 40.01 19.10 15.20
C GLY A 257 40.72 17.88 14.60
N MET A 258 40.00 16.79 14.32
CA MET A 258 40.56 15.62 13.63
C MET A 258 40.92 15.96 12.18
N GLN A 259 42.13 15.60 11.76
CA GLN A 259 42.54 15.69 10.36
C GLN A 259 42.14 14.39 9.64
N ILE A 260 41.38 14.52 8.56
CA ILE A 260 40.82 13.40 7.81
C ILE A 260 41.29 13.47 6.37
N THR A 261 41.70 12.33 5.82
CA THR A 261 42.05 12.18 4.41
C THR A 261 40.87 11.58 3.64
N GLN A 262 40.70 11.97 2.37
CA GLN A 262 39.71 11.37 1.48
C GLN A 262 39.78 9.83 1.51
N GLY A 263 38.62 9.19 1.63
CA GLY A 263 38.49 7.73 1.73
C GLY A 263 38.66 7.16 3.14
N GLN A 264 39.08 7.97 4.13
CA GLN A 264 39.07 7.54 5.53
C GLN A 264 37.67 7.63 6.15
N PRO A 265 37.36 6.82 7.17
CA PRO A 265 36.11 6.94 7.89
C PRO A 265 35.86 8.32 8.49
N LEU A 266 34.66 8.84 8.27
CA LEU A 266 34.21 10.14 8.77
C LEU A 266 33.21 9.98 9.93
N PHE A 267 32.13 9.24 9.72
CA PHE A 267 31.11 8.98 10.74
C PHE A 267 30.53 7.57 10.58
N SER A 268 29.89 7.07 11.63
CA SER A 268 29.21 5.77 11.60
C SER A 268 27.74 5.93 11.94
N VAL A 269 26.88 5.19 11.25
CA VAL A 269 25.44 5.16 11.51
C VAL A 269 25.07 3.84 12.16
N LYS A 270 24.37 3.91 13.30
CA LYS A 270 23.86 2.73 14.01
C LYS A 270 22.42 2.42 13.63
N GLN A 271 22.17 1.15 13.37
CA GLN A 271 20.86 0.57 13.12
C GLN A 271 20.71 -0.73 13.92
N GLY A 272 19.99 -0.69 15.03
CA GLY A 272 19.85 -1.81 15.95
C GLY A 272 21.20 -2.32 16.44
N LYS A 273 21.62 -3.51 15.97
CA LYS A 273 22.93 -4.12 16.30
C LYS A 273 24.00 -3.93 15.22
N LYS A 274 23.67 -3.31 14.08
CA LYS A 274 24.60 -3.09 12.98
C LYS A 274 25.12 -1.65 13.02
N SER A 275 26.42 -1.49 12.75
CA SER A 275 27.06 -0.19 12.56
C SER A 275 27.63 -0.15 11.15
N THR A 276 27.31 0.89 10.38
CA THR A 276 27.82 1.10 9.03
C THR A 276 28.65 2.36 9.00
N GLN A 277 29.89 2.24 8.53
CA GLN A 277 30.87 3.31 8.50
C GLN A 277 30.87 3.99 7.13
N PHE A 278 30.92 5.32 7.15
CA PHE A 278 30.89 6.15 5.95
C PHE A 278 32.20 6.94 5.82
N ASN A 279 32.76 6.93 4.62
CA ASN A 279 34.08 7.50 4.35
C ASN A 279 33.97 8.94 3.88
N SER A 280 34.96 9.75 4.26
CA SER A 280 35.05 11.15 3.89
C SER A 280 35.25 11.29 2.38
N PRO A 281 34.39 12.06 1.68
CA PRO A 281 34.56 12.36 0.26
C PRO A 281 35.71 13.33 -0.01
N VAL A 282 36.18 14.08 1.01
CA VAL A 282 37.23 15.10 0.89
C VAL A 282 38.24 15.00 2.05
N SER A 283 39.44 15.55 1.84
CA SER A 283 40.43 15.73 2.90
C SER A 283 40.23 17.08 3.59
N GLY A 284 40.38 17.14 4.91
CA GLY A 284 40.22 18.38 5.67
C GLY A 284 40.32 18.21 7.17
N LEU A 285 40.08 19.30 7.89
CA LEU A 285 40.00 19.31 9.35
C LEU A 285 38.53 19.40 9.78
N VAL A 286 38.12 18.51 10.68
CA VAL A 286 36.75 18.49 11.19
C VAL A 286 36.52 19.70 12.09
N ALA A 287 35.67 20.61 11.65
CA ALA A 287 35.22 21.76 12.43
C ALA A 287 33.73 21.64 12.77
N LYS A 288 33.33 22.21 13.90
CA LYS A 288 31.91 22.32 14.25
C LYS A 288 31.34 23.50 13.48
N ILE A 289 30.29 23.25 12.69
CA ILE A 289 29.44 24.28 12.10
C ILE A 289 28.30 24.54 13.09
#